data_AF-D6VAV2-F1
#
_entry.id   AF-D6VAV2-F1
#
_cell.length_a   1.000
_cell.length_b   1.000
_cell.length_c   1.000
_cell.angle_alpha   90.00
_cell.angle_beta   90.00
_cell.angle_gamma   90.00
#
_symmetry.space_group_name_H-M   'P 1'
#
loop_
_entity.id
_entity.type
_entity.pdbx_description
1 polymer ?
#
loop_
_entity_poly.entity_id
_entity_poly.type
_entity_poly.pdbx_seq_one_letter_code
_entity_poly.pdbx_strand_id
1 'polypeptide(L)' 'MRYRELLKVLVRLPEDQRAVLLLVGVEDLSYADTARVLDIPIGTVMSRLSRARERLANEMESDGVSRLASGHLRRVK' A
#
# COMPACT_ATOMS: atom_id res chain seq x y z
N MET A 1 -8.15 12.27 1.54
CA MET A 1 -7.10 11.71 0.65
C MET A 1 -7.63 11.73 -0.78
N ARG A 2 -6.85 12.16 -1.79
CA ARG A 2 -7.29 12.11 -3.19
C ARG A 2 -6.98 10.72 -3.77
N TYR A 3 -7.94 10.11 -4.47
CA TYR A 3 -7.82 8.76 -5.04
C TYR A 3 -6.53 8.55 -5.87
N ARG A 4 -6.13 9.54 -6.67
CA ARG A 4 -4.90 9.50 -7.48
C ARG A 4 -3.62 9.33 -6.65
N GLU A 5 -3.59 9.84 -5.43
CA GLU A 5 -2.41 9.72 -4.55
C GLU A 5 -2.31 8.31 -3.96
N LEU A 6 -3.45 7.68 -3.64
CA LEU A 6 -3.48 6.29 -3.20
C LEU A 6 -2.92 5.36 -4.27
N LEU A 7 -3.37 5.53 -5.52
CA LEU A 7 -2.90 4.70 -6.64
C LEU A 7 -1.39 4.82 -6.86
N LYS A 8 -0.82 6.03 -6.77
CA LYS A 8 0.64 6.21 -6.89
C LYS A 8 1.41 5.44 -5.84
N VAL A 9 0.95 5.50 -4.59
CA VAL A 9 1.61 4.80 -3.48
C VAL A 9 1.46 3.29 -3.62
N LEU A 10 0.27 2.80 -3.97
CA LEU A 10 0.02 1.37 -4.18
C LEU A 10 0.96 0.77 -5.25
N VAL A 11 1.22 1.51 -6.34
CA VAL A 11 2.14 1.04 -7.40
C VAL A 11 3.60 0.91 -6.91
N ARG A 12 4.01 1.67 -5.89
CA ARG A 12 5.35 1.56 -5.28
C ARG A 12 5.52 0.36 -4.35
N LEU A 13 4.43 -0.27 -3.92
CA LEU A 13 4.53 -1.49 -3.12
C LEU A 13 5.11 -2.64 -3.97
N PRO A 14 5.90 -3.55 -3.37
CA PRO A 14 6.25 -4.82 -3.99
C PRO A 14 4.98 -5.54 -4.45
N GLU A 15 5.07 -6.20 -5.60
CA GLU A 15 3.92 -6.84 -6.24
C GLU A 15 3.20 -7.82 -5.29
N ASP A 16 3.95 -8.69 -4.63
CA ASP A 16 3.44 -9.63 -3.63
C ASP A 16 2.66 -8.98 -2.48
N GLN A 17 3.11 -7.80 -2.04
CA GLN A 17 2.47 -7.06 -0.96
C GLN A 17 1.21 -6.36 -1.45
N ARG A 18 1.26 -5.77 -2.65
CA ARG A 18 0.12 -5.14 -3.30
C ARG A 18 -0.99 -6.15 -3.58
N ALA A 19 -0.65 -7.33 -4.11
CA ALA A 19 -1.61 -8.36 -4.45
C ALA A 19 -2.43 -8.79 -3.22
N VAL A 20 -1.76 -9.14 -2.12
CA VAL A 20 -2.43 -9.52 -0.87
C VAL A 20 -3.29 -8.38 -0.32
N LEU A 21 -2.80 -7.14 -0.37
CA LEU A 21 -3.54 -5.97 0.11
C LEU A 21 -4.83 -5.73 -0.69
N LEU A 22 -4.79 -5.89 -2.02
CA LEU A 22 -5.95 -5.69 -2.89
C LEU A 22 -6.97 -6.83 -2.76
N LEU A 23 -6.51 -8.08 -2.74
CA LEU A 23 -7.41 -9.23 -2.59
C LEU A 23 -8.18 -9.18 -1.26
N VAL A 24 -7.51 -8.81 -0.16
CA VAL A 24 -8.17 -8.70 1.14
C VAL A 24 -8.95 -7.40 1.28
N GLY A 25 -8.37 -6.27 0.88
CA GLY A 25 -8.92 -4.94 1.18
C GLY A 25 -9.91 -4.40 0.15
N VAL A 26 -9.92 -4.94 -1.07
CA VAL A 26 -10.78 -4.49 -2.17
C VAL A 26 -11.71 -5.61 -2.62
N GLU A 27 -11.18 -6.81 -2.85
CA GLU A 27 -11.99 -7.97 -3.25
C GLU A 27 -12.66 -8.69 -2.06
N ASP A 28 -12.41 -8.23 -0.83
CA ASP A 28 -12.94 -8.76 0.44
C ASP A 28 -12.74 -10.29 0.60
N LEU A 29 -11.66 -10.82 0.02
CA LEU A 29 -11.33 -12.23 0.16
C LEU A 29 -10.85 -12.55 1.58
N SER A 30 -11.24 -13.72 2.08
CA SER A 30 -10.66 -14.26 3.30
C SER A 30 -9.16 -14.53 3.12
N TYR A 31 -8.42 -14.63 4.24
CA TYR A 31 -7.00 -14.99 4.17
C TYR A 31 -6.77 -16.38 3.59
N ALA A 32 -7.72 -17.30 3.80
CA ALA A 32 -7.66 -18.65 3.24
C ALA A 32 -7.89 -18.63 1.72
N ASP A 33 -8.83 -17.83 1.22
CA ASP A 33 -9.07 -17.71 -0.22
C ASP A 33 -7.94 -16.97 -0.92
N THR A 34 -7.42 -15.92 -0.29
CA THR A 34 -6.22 -15.21 -0.77
C THR A 34 -5.02 -16.15 -0.87
N ALA A 35 -4.82 -17.02 0.13
CA ALA A 35 -3.76 -18.03 0.12
C ALA A 35 -3.90 -19.01 -1.05
N ARG A 36 -5.13 -19.45 -1.36
CA ARG A 36 -5.43 -20.33 -2.50
C ARG A 36 -5.21 -19.63 -3.83
N VAL A 37 -5.69 -18.39 -3.98
CA VAL A 37 -5.57 -17.61 -5.23
C VAL A 37 -4.11 -17.33 -5.57
N LEU A 38 -3.29 -17.03 -4.56
CA LEU A 38 -1.88 -16.69 -4.73
C LEU A 38 -0.95 -17.90 -4.66
N ASP A 39 -1.48 -19.09 -4.37
CA ASP A 39 -0.71 -20.33 -4.14
C ASP A 39 0.44 -20.15 -3.12
N ILE A 40 0.10 -19.61 -1.94
CA ILE A 40 1.05 -19.37 -0.85
C ILE A 40 0.48 -19.80 0.52
N PRO A 41 1.32 -20.07 1.53
CA PRO A 41 0.84 -20.35 2.88
C PRO A 41 0.04 -19.20 3.49
N ILE A 42 -0.99 -19.51 4.29
CA ILE A 42 -1.81 -18.50 4.98
C ILE A 42 -0.98 -17.60 5.91
N GLY A 43 0.07 -18.13 6.55
CA GLY A 43 1.01 -17.33 7.35
C GLY A 43 1.81 -16.33 6.50
N THR A 44 2.08 -16.66 5.24
CA THR A 44 2.69 -15.75 4.26
C THR A 44 1.72 -14.64 3.87
N VAL A 45 0.42 -14.93 3.71
CA VAL A 45 -0.62 -13.90 3.50
C VAL A 45 -0.62 -12.90 4.66
N MET A 46 -0.68 -13.38 5.91
CA MET A 46 -0.71 -12.51 7.09
C MET A 46 0.54 -11.62 7.18
N SER A 47 1.73 -12.21 7.02
CA SER A 47 2.99 -11.47 7.10
C SER A 47 3.19 -10.49 5.93
N ARG A 48 2.81 -10.86 4.70
CA ARG A 48 2.81 -9.94 3.55
C ARG A 48 1.82 -8.80 3.73
N LEU A 49 0.62 -9.08 4.24
CA LEU A 49 -0.40 -8.07 4.50
C LEU A 49 0.05 -7.05 5.56
N SER A 50 0.63 -7.53 6.67
CA SER A 50 1.20 -6.67 7.71
C SER A 50 2.26 -5.71 7.13
N ARG A 51 3.25 -6.25 6.39
CA ARG A 51 4.29 -5.45 5.74
C ARG A 51 3.72 -4.48 4.69
N ALA A 52 2.71 -4.90 3.94
CA ALA A 52 2.03 -4.05 2.96
C ALA A 52 1.37 -2.84 3.62
N ARG A 53 0.69 -3.03 4.76
CA ARG A 53 0.03 -1.96 5.52
C ARG A 53 1.04 -0.99 6.12
N GLU A 54 2.11 -1.49 6.74
CA GLU A 54 3.19 -0.66 7.28
C GLU A 54 3.83 0.19 6.18
N ARG A 55 4.15 -0.43 5.04
CA ARG A 55 4.78 0.27 3.93
C ARG A 55 3.86 1.30 3.29
N LEU A 56 2.57 0.98 3.13
CA LEU A 56 1.57 1.92 2.64
C LEU A 56 1.47 3.14 3.56
N ALA A 57 1.43 2.93 4.88
CA ALA A 57 1.39 4.03 5.85
C ALA A 57 2.64 4.93 5.75
N ASN A 58 3.83 4.33 5.73
CA ASN A 58 5.10 5.07 5.65
C ASN A 58 5.24 5.87 4.36
N GLU A 59 4.85 5.29 3.22
CA GLU A 59 4.87 5.99 1.93
C GLU A 59 3.85 7.13 1.89
N MET A 60 2.65 6.93 2.44
CA MET A 60 1.63 7.98 2.51
C MET A 60 2.05 9.16 3.38
N GLU A 61 2.76 8.91 4.48
CA GLU A 61 3.33 9.96 5.32
C GLU A 61 4.45 10.70 4.57
N SER A 62 5.37 9.96 3.95
CA SER A 62 6.50 10.50 3.18
C SER A 62 6.03 11.38 1.99
N ASP A 63 5.00 10.95 1.27
CA ASP A 63 4.42 11.69 0.15
C ASP A 63 3.68 12.95 0.64
N GLY A 64 3.10 12.91 1.84
CA GLY A 64 2.56 14.07 2.54
C GLY A 64 3.63 15.11 2.89
N VAL A 65 4.75 14.66 3.46
CA VAL A 65 5.91 15.51 3.78
C VAL A 65 6.52 16.13 2.52
N SER A 66 6.68 15.35 1.44
CA SER A 66 7.18 15.85 0.15
C SER A 66 6.31 16.97 -0.44
N ARG A 67 4.98 16.85 -0.33
CA ARG A 67 4.05 17.90 -0.76
C ARG A 67 4.17 19.17 0.08
N LEU A 68 4.33 19.06 1.40
CA LEU A 68 4.53 20.22 2.28
C LEU A 68 5.85 20.95 1.95
N ALA A 69 6.94 20.21 1.76
CA ALA A 69 8.24 20.78 1.39
C ALA A 69 8.20 21.48 0.02
N SER A 70 7.56 20.87 -0.97
CA SER A 70 7.43 21.44 -2.32
C SER A 70 6.58 22.72 -2.34
N GLY A 71 5.55 22.81 -1.49
CA GLY A 71 4.72 24.00 -1.35
C GLY A 71 5.44 25.16 -0.66
N HIS A 72 6.30 24.85 0.32
CA HIS A 72 7.08 25.86 1.06
C HIS A 72 8.17 26.48 0.16
N LEU A 73 8.88 25.67 -0.63
CA LEU A 73 9.91 26.17 -1.57
C LEU A 73 9.33 27.02 -2.71
N ARG A 74 8.07 26.80 -3.11
CA ARG A 74 7.40 27.61 -4.14
C ARG A 74 6.99 29.01 -3.67
N ARG A 75 6.91 29.27 -2.36
CA ARG A 75 6.55 30.58 -1.79
C ARG A 75 7.75 31.50 -1.54
N VAL A 76 8.99 31.01 -1.65
CA VAL A 76 10.21 31.79 -1.38
C VAL A 76 10.81 32.35 -2.68
N LYS A 77 9.99 32.90 -3.58
CA LYS A 77 10.47 33.67 -4.73
C LYS A 77 9.74 34.99 -4.80
#